data_AF-A0A3M2M2C3-F1
#
_entry.id   AF-A0A3M2M2C3-F1
#
_cell.length_a   1.000
_cell.length_b   1.000
_cell.length_c   1.000
_cell.angle_alpha   90.00
_cell.angle_beta   90.00
_cell.angle_gamma   90.00
#
_symmetry.space_group_name_H-M   'P 1'
#
loop_
_entity.id
_entity.type
_entity.pdbx_description
1 polymer ?
#
loop_
_entity_poly.entity_id
_entity_poly.type
_entity_poly.pdbx_seq_one_letter_code
_entity_poly.pdbx_strand_id
1 'polypeptide(L)'
;MAGPGWYADPLGESKLRWWDGEAWTEALNPQPSRPSRHGAARRAVEPVAAEVRGLLLSVDGTGVSYGSSALSWDDVQWTAYWKTALPTQWIFRVGRHPFQAGPRVEVALDPSAHYDAQGLWTRLVGVCRERAEERLVGEIAGRVRMGGAVEVAQGLVVHPGGLRGGRASVSWAMVSDAVVEKGRVWIRPVGGGPAVLHVPQQSPNAVIVPALVAELRDGG
;
A
#
# COMPACT_ATOMS: atom_id res chain seq x y z
N MET A 1 -14.20 -11.04 5.76
CA MET A 1 -14.34 -9.70 6.38
C MET A 1 -13.60 -8.71 5.51
N ALA A 2 -14.14 -7.49 5.35
CA ALA A 2 -13.52 -6.43 4.56
C ALA A 2 -12.21 -5.98 5.22
N GLY A 3 -11.11 -5.89 4.46
CA GLY A 3 -9.83 -5.38 4.97
C GLY A 3 -9.88 -3.85 5.14
N PRO A 4 -8.94 -3.22 5.85
CA PRO A 4 -8.93 -1.76 6.00
C PRO A 4 -8.93 -1.07 4.63
N GLY A 5 -9.89 -0.17 4.41
CA GLY A 5 -10.17 0.35 3.07
C GLY A 5 -11.33 1.34 3.04
N TRP A 6 -11.46 2.03 1.91
CA TRP A 6 -12.61 2.89 1.64
C TRP A 6 -13.75 2.06 1.07
N TYR A 7 -14.91 2.10 1.69
CA TYR A 7 -16.10 1.38 1.25
C TYR A 7 -17.30 2.33 1.20
N ALA A 8 -18.35 1.91 0.49
CA ALA A 8 -19.62 2.63 0.49
C ALA A 8 -20.18 2.72 1.92
N ASP A 9 -20.53 3.93 2.35
CA ASP A 9 -21.13 4.15 3.68
C ASP A 9 -22.48 3.41 3.80
N PRO A 10 -22.64 2.45 4.74
CA PRO A 10 -23.89 1.73 4.92
C PRO A 10 -25.09 2.62 5.34
N LEU A 11 -24.84 3.87 5.76
CA LEU A 11 -25.88 4.83 6.17
C LEU A 11 -26.42 5.71 5.02
N GLY A 12 -25.91 5.55 3.79
CA GLY A 12 -26.66 5.92 2.56
C GLY A 12 -26.47 7.34 1.98
N GLU A 13 -25.56 8.17 2.47
CA GLU A 13 -25.31 9.50 1.87
C GLU A 13 -24.00 9.55 1.08
N SER A 14 -23.95 8.91 -0.09
CA SER A 14 -23.02 9.25 -1.20
C SER A 14 -21.55 9.60 -0.83
N LYS A 15 -20.99 8.99 0.21
CA LYS A 15 -19.64 9.24 0.75
C LYS A 15 -18.95 7.89 0.94
N LEU A 16 -17.66 7.83 0.64
CA LEU A 16 -16.86 6.66 1.01
C LEU A 16 -16.46 6.83 2.48
N ARG A 17 -16.61 5.77 3.27
CA ARG A 17 -16.22 5.76 4.69
C ARG A 17 -15.04 4.82 4.87
N TRP A 18 -14.08 5.24 5.69
CA TRP A 18 -12.90 4.44 5.94
C TRP A 18 -13.20 3.38 7.00
N TRP A 19 -12.99 2.13 6.61
CA TRP A 19 -12.95 0.97 7.49
C TRP A 19 -11.50 0.75 7.91
N ASP A 20 -11.23 0.69 9.21
CA ASP A 20 -9.88 0.47 9.72
C ASP A 20 -9.51 -1.01 9.91
N GLY A 21 -10.42 -1.92 9.54
CA GLY A 21 -10.28 -3.35 9.75
C GLY A 21 -11.10 -3.89 10.93
N GLU A 22 -11.53 -3.04 11.85
CA GLU A 22 -12.29 -3.40 13.05
C GLU A 22 -13.57 -2.58 13.21
N ALA A 23 -13.56 -1.29 12.83
CA ALA A 23 -14.68 -0.37 12.91
C ALA A 23 -14.71 0.65 11.76
N TRP A 24 -15.91 1.19 11.52
CA TRP A 24 -16.10 2.32 10.61
C TRP A 24 -15.65 3.61 11.31
N THR A 25 -14.68 4.30 10.73
CA THR A 25 -14.17 5.56 11.30
C THR A 25 -15.04 6.75 10.88
N GLU A 26 -14.93 7.89 11.56
CA GLU A 26 -15.63 9.13 11.14
C GLU A 26 -14.99 9.80 9.90
N ALA A 27 -13.92 9.22 9.34
CA ALA A 27 -13.32 9.71 8.12
C ALA A 27 -14.24 9.43 6.92
N LEU A 28 -14.77 10.51 6.36
CA LEU A 28 -15.62 10.53 5.17
C LEU A 28 -14.83 11.13 4.01
N ASN A 29 -14.83 10.46 2.86
CA ASN A 29 -14.26 10.97 1.62
C ASN A 29 -15.40 11.34 0.66
N PRO A 30 -15.47 12.58 0.16
CA PRO A 30 -16.37 12.90 -0.95
C PRO A 30 -16.00 12.04 -2.16
N GLN A 31 -16.97 11.44 -2.84
CA GLN A 31 -16.70 10.77 -4.12
C GLN A 31 -16.01 11.75 -5.09
N PRO A 32 -15.08 11.28 -5.95
CA PRO A 32 -14.68 12.07 -7.10
C PRO A 32 -15.94 12.39 -7.93
N SER A 33 -16.16 13.67 -8.19
CA SER A 33 -17.20 14.11 -9.13
C SER A 33 -16.99 13.35 -10.44
N ARG A 34 -18.04 12.70 -10.95
CA ARG A 34 -18.05 12.06 -12.27
C ARG A 34 -17.40 13.04 -13.28
N PRO A 35 -16.43 12.61 -14.10
CA PRO A 35 -15.64 13.57 -14.87
C PRO A 35 -16.50 14.29 -15.89
N SER A 36 -16.59 15.61 -15.75
CA SER A 36 -16.95 16.50 -16.85
C SER A 36 -15.90 16.34 -17.95
N ARG A 37 -16.33 16.08 -19.19
CA ARG A 37 -15.50 15.88 -20.40
C ARG A 37 -14.70 17.13 -20.85
N HIS A 38 -14.32 18.02 -19.95
CA HIS A 38 -13.63 19.26 -20.29
C HIS A 38 -12.26 19.31 -19.62
N GLY A 39 -11.21 19.05 -20.40
CA GLY A 39 -9.83 19.47 -20.12
C GLY A 39 -9.00 18.48 -19.31
N ALA A 40 -8.25 17.64 -20.02
CA ALA A 40 -7.12 16.88 -19.47
C ALA A 40 -5.97 17.84 -19.10
N ALA A 41 -6.10 18.57 -17.99
CA ALA A 41 -4.94 19.07 -17.27
C ALA A 41 -4.57 17.98 -16.25
N ARG A 42 -3.37 17.41 -16.38
CA ARG A 42 -2.76 16.57 -15.33
C ARG A 42 -2.98 17.28 -14.00
N ARG A 43 -3.84 16.73 -13.14
CA ARG A 43 -4.09 17.27 -11.80
C ARG A 43 -2.74 17.29 -11.10
N ALA A 44 -2.13 18.48 -10.98
CA ALA A 44 -0.92 18.63 -10.21
C ALA A 44 -1.27 18.19 -8.79
N VAL A 45 -0.57 17.19 -8.27
CA VAL A 45 -0.68 16.84 -6.86
C VAL A 45 -0.23 18.10 -6.14
N GLU A 46 -1.15 18.76 -5.42
CA GLU A 46 -0.79 19.91 -4.61
C GLU A 46 0.34 19.45 -3.65
N PRO A 47 1.51 20.13 -3.67
CA PRO A 47 2.61 19.74 -2.83
C PRO A 47 2.21 19.88 -1.37
N VAL A 48 2.51 18.86 -0.57
CA VAL A 48 2.37 18.90 0.89
C VAL A 48 3.74 19.15 1.46
N ALA A 49 3.85 20.19 2.28
CA ALA A 49 5.02 20.42 3.10
C ALA A 49 4.56 20.50 4.57
N ALA A 50 5.19 19.74 5.44
CA ALA A 50 4.91 19.73 6.87
C ALA A 50 6.19 19.56 7.67
N GLU A 51 6.29 20.22 8.81
CA GLU A 51 7.37 19.98 9.77
C GLU A 51 6.97 18.82 10.68
N VAL A 52 7.72 17.72 10.61
CA VAL A 52 7.51 16.50 11.39
C VAL A 52 8.78 16.27 12.19
N ARG A 53 8.67 16.28 13.52
CA ARG A 53 9.81 16.08 14.44
C ARG A 53 11.03 16.98 14.13
N GLY A 54 10.78 18.24 13.75
CA GLY A 54 11.82 19.22 13.41
C GLY A 54 12.45 19.04 12.03
N LEU A 55 11.92 18.13 11.20
CA LEU A 55 12.38 17.88 9.84
C LEU A 55 11.27 18.17 8.84
N LEU A 56 11.64 18.78 7.72
CA LEU A 56 10.70 19.05 6.64
C LEU A 56 10.37 17.73 5.92
N LEU A 57 9.10 17.36 5.94
CA LEU A 57 8.49 16.38 5.05
C LEU A 57 7.90 17.13 3.84
N SER A 58 8.27 16.72 2.64
CA SER A 58 7.66 17.18 1.40
C SER A 58 7.18 16.01 0.57
N VAL A 59 5.97 16.11 0.01
CA VAL A 59 5.45 15.15 -0.96
C VAL A 59 4.71 15.86 -2.08
N ASP A 60 5.04 15.52 -3.32
CA ASP A 60 4.42 16.10 -4.51
C ASP A 60 4.27 15.05 -5.63
N GLY A 61 3.99 15.50 -6.86
CA GLY A 61 3.83 14.62 -8.01
C GLY A 61 5.13 13.96 -8.51
N THR A 62 6.30 14.39 -8.03
CA THR A 62 7.62 13.95 -8.49
C THR A 62 8.32 13.02 -7.51
N GLY A 63 8.07 13.20 -6.20
CA GLY A 63 8.65 12.35 -5.18
C GLY A 63 8.22 12.69 -3.77
N VAL A 64 8.97 12.12 -2.83
CA VAL A 64 8.84 12.34 -1.39
C VAL A 64 10.21 12.59 -0.78
N SER A 65 10.29 13.54 0.15
CA SER A 65 11.49 13.81 0.93
C SER A 65 11.16 14.02 2.40
N TYR A 66 12.10 13.66 3.25
CA TYR A 66 12.01 13.87 4.69
C TYR A 66 13.41 14.09 5.26
N GLY A 67 13.67 15.28 5.79
CA GLY A 67 15.01 15.68 6.22
C GLY A 67 15.99 15.65 5.05
N SER A 68 17.07 14.86 5.18
CA SER A 68 18.08 14.67 4.13
C SER A 68 17.77 13.53 3.15
N SER A 69 16.74 12.73 3.40
CA SER A 69 16.34 11.62 2.52
C SER A 69 15.33 12.10 1.48
N ALA A 70 15.53 11.71 0.22
CA ALA A 70 14.57 11.97 -0.85
C ALA A 70 14.56 10.81 -1.85
N LEU A 71 13.39 10.54 -2.42
CA LEU A 71 13.20 9.58 -3.50
C LEU A 71 12.18 10.11 -4.51
N SER A 72 12.51 10.01 -5.80
CA SER A 72 11.53 10.16 -6.87
C SER A 72 10.61 8.95 -6.89
N TRP A 73 9.34 9.16 -7.27
CA TRP A 73 8.37 8.07 -7.41
C TRP A 73 8.79 7.01 -8.44
N ASP A 74 9.52 7.41 -9.48
CA ASP A 74 10.03 6.49 -10.50
C ASP A 74 11.16 5.60 -9.95
N ASP A 75 11.90 6.09 -8.96
CA ASP A 75 12.97 5.35 -8.28
C ASP A 75 12.47 4.47 -7.14
N VAL A 76 11.20 4.59 -6.71
CA VAL A 76 10.65 3.72 -5.66
C VAL A 76 10.55 2.28 -6.18
N GLN A 77 11.17 1.33 -5.47
CA GLN A 77 11.14 -0.09 -5.82
C GLN A 77 10.38 -0.94 -4.80
N TRP A 78 10.09 -0.38 -3.63
CA TRP A 78 9.23 -1.00 -2.64
C TRP A 78 8.56 0.03 -1.74
N THR A 79 7.40 -0.34 -1.18
CA THR A 79 6.63 0.48 -0.24
C THR A 79 6.23 -0.33 0.99
N ALA A 80 6.16 0.29 2.16
CA ALA A 80 5.59 -0.30 3.37
C ALA A 80 4.99 0.79 4.24
N TYR A 81 3.75 0.61 4.68
CA TYR A 81 3.10 1.51 5.63
C TYR A 81 2.12 0.75 6.52
N TRP A 82 2.05 1.17 7.77
CA TRP A 82 1.20 0.59 8.78
C TRP A 82 0.95 1.57 9.92
N LYS A 83 -0.04 1.26 10.76
CA LYS A 83 -0.31 1.95 12.01
C LYS A 83 0.12 1.04 13.16
N THR A 84 0.88 1.57 14.12
CA THR A 84 1.21 0.85 15.35
C THR A 84 0.08 1.00 16.37
N ALA A 85 -0.12 0.00 17.22
CA ALA A 85 -1.13 0.06 18.28
C ALA A 85 -0.70 1.02 19.39
N LEU A 86 0.46 0.75 20.02
CA LEU A 86 1.00 1.55 21.12
C LEU A 86 2.55 1.61 21.08
N PRO A 87 3.16 2.80 21.15
CA PRO A 87 2.51 4.10 20.94
C PRO A 87 1.88 4.15 19.54
N THR A 88 0.77 4.87 19.38
CA THR A 88 0.15 5.02 18.05
C THR A 88 1.06 5.87 17.17
N GLN A 89 1.48 5.30 16.05
CA GLN A 89 2.29 5.96 15.04
C GLN A 89 1.79 5.51 13.67
N TRP A 90 1.81 6.41 12.70
CA TRP A 90 1.58 6.08 11.30
C TRP A 90 2.93 6.05 10.60
N ILE A 91 3.36 4.84 10.26
CA ILE A 91 4.64 4.61 9.61
C ILE A 91 4.43 4.59 8.10
N PHE A 92 5.31 5.30 7.39
CA PHE A 92 5.39 5.32 5.94
C PHE A 92 6.84 5.13 5.50
N ARG A 93 7.08 4.15 4.62
CA ARG A 93 8.39 3.83 4.08
C ARG A 93 8.30 3.56 2.58
N VAL A 94 9.22 4.15 1.84
CA VAL A 94 9.48 3.81 0.44
C VAL A 94 10.98 3.72 0.21
N GLY A 95 11.42 2.85 -0.68
CA GLY A 95 12.85 2.68 -0.90
C GLY A 95 13.23 1.95 -2.17
N ARG A 96 14.54 1.84 -2.35
CA ARG A 96 15.20 1.05 -3.40
C ARG A 96 15.71 -0.26 -2.83
N HIS A 97 15.91 -1.26 -3.68
CA HIS A 97 16.57 -2.48 -3.28
C HIS A 97 18.05 -2.23 -2.91
N PRO A 98 18.62 -3.07 -2.03
CA PRO A 98 17.98 -4.17 -1.29
C PRO A 98 17.10 -3.66 -0.14
N PHE A 99 16.06 -4.40 0.24
CA PHE A 99 15.02 -3.95 1.20
C PHE A 99 15.53 -3.33 2.51
N GLN A 100 16.63 -3.83 3.07
CA GLN A 100 17.14 -3.39 4.39
C GLN A 100 18.23 -2.32 4.31
N ALA A 101 18.99 -2.28 3.21
CA ALA A 101 20.19 -1.44 3.11
C ALA A 101 20.14 -0.42 1.95
N GLY A 102 19.12 -0.49 1.09
CA GLY A 102 18.94 0.46 0.02
C GLY A 102 18.50 1.85 0.52
N PRO A 103 18.72 2.91 -0.27
CA PRO A 103 18.20 4.24 0.00
C PRO A 103 16.68 4.21 0.24
N ARG A 104 16.22 4.92 1.28
CA ARG A 104 14.81 4.97 1.64
C ARG A 104 14.41 6.32 2.25
N VAL A 105 13.15 6.65 2.09
CA VAL A 105 12.45 7.65 2.89
C VAL A 105 11.60 6.91 3.91
N GLU A 106 11.76 7.27 5.18
CA GLU A 106 11.05 6.67 6.31
C GLU A 106 10.54 7.77 7.22
N VAL A 107 9.22 7.79 7.42
CA VAL A 107 8.54 8.78 8.25
C VAL A 107 7.71 8.04 9.28
N ALA A 108 7.85 8.44 10.54
CA ALA A 108 6.96 8.04 11.62
C ALA A 108 6.20 9.28 12.09
N LEU A 109 4.89 9.30 11.82
CA LEU A 109 4.00 10.36 12.25
C LEU A 109 3.39 9.96 13.59
N ASP A 110 3.54 10.82 14.60
CA ASP A 110 2.92 10.62 15.91
C ASP A 110 1.70 11.54 16.04
N PRO A 111 0.74 11.22 16.93
CA PRO A 111 -0.24 12.21 17.37
C PRO A 111 0.47 13.49 17.80
N SER A 112 0.08 14.61 17.20
CA SER A 112 0.74 15.90 17.34
C SER A 112 -0.30 17.02 17.37
N ALA A 113 -0.02 18.07 18.14
CA ALA A 113 -0.81 19.30 18.10
C ALA A 113 -0.43 20.21 16.92
N HIS A 114 0.73 19.97 16.29
CA HIS A 114 1.30 20.84 15.27
C HIS A 114 0.95 20.42 13.84
N TYR A 115 0.53 19.19 13.64
CA TYR A 115 0.13 18.67 12.33
C TYR A 115 -0.92 17.57 12.49
N ASP A 116 -1.80 17.44 11.49
CA ASP A 116 -2.71 16.31 11.39
C ASP A 116 -1.94 15.07 10.90
N ALA A 117 -1.52 14.23 11.85
CA ALA A 117 -0.75 13.01 11.56
C ALA A 117 -1.51 12.03 10.65
N GLN A 118 -2.82 11.87 10.87
CA GLN A 118 -3.62 10.93 10.10
C GLN A 118 -3.87 11.46 8.69
N GLY A 119 -4.28 12.73 8.54
CA GLY A 119 -4.48 13.34 7.23
C GLY A 119 -3.21 13.39 6.39
N LEU A 120 -2.08 13.71 7.01
CA LEU A 120 -0.77 13.71 6.35
C LEU A 120 -0.37 12.31 5.90
N TRP A 121 -0.56 11.30 6.75
CA TRP A 121 -0.33 9.90 6.39
C TRP A 121 -1.23 9.44 5.25
N THR A 122 -2.53 9.75 5.31
CA THR A 122 -3.50 9.42 4.26
C THR A 122 -3.09 10.03 2.92
N ARG A 123 -2.60 11.26 2.92
CA ARG A 123 -2.12 11.92 1.70
C ARG A 123 -0.85 11.28 1.16
N LEU A 124 0.13 10.96 2.03
CA LEU A 124 1.33 10.22 1.64
C LEU A 124 1.00 8.87 0.98
N VAL A 125 0.13 8.08 1.62
CA VAL A 125 -0.31 6.78 1.10
C VAL A 125 -1.07 6.95 -0.22
N GLY A 126 -1.94 7.95 -0.34
CA GLY A 126 -2.67 8.23 -1.57
C GLY A 126 -1.75 8.50 -2.75
N VAL A 127 -0.77 9.41 -2.59
CA VAL A 127 0.20 9.71 -3.66
C VAL A 127 1.08 8.50 -3.97
N CYS A 128 1.53 7.77 -2.95
CA CYS A 128 2.33 6.55 -3.12
C CYS A 128 1.58 5.48 -3.94
N ARG A 129 0.28 5.30 -3.68
CA ARG A 129 -0.57 4.36 -4.43
C ARG A 129 -0.63 4.69 -5.90
N GLU A 130 -0.98 5.94 -6.22
CA GLU A 130 -1.12 6.42 -7.59
C GLU A 130 0.20 6.45 -8.36
N ARG A 131 1.32 6.75 -7.69
CA ARG A 131 2.61 7.02 -8.35
C ARG A 131 3.57 5.86 -8.35
N ALA A 132 3.54 5.03 -7.31
CA ALA A 132 4.47 3.92 -7.14
C ALA A 132 3.77 2.57 -7.17
N GLU A 133 2.68 2.37 -6.42
CA GLU A 133 2.10 1.02 -6.26
C GLU A 133 1.55 0.44 -7.57
N GLU A 134 0.80 1.22 -8.35
CA GLU A 134 0.26 0.75 -9.65
C GLU A 134 1.38 0.27 -10.59
N ARG A 135 2.47 1.06 -10.67
CA ARG A 135 3.65 0.72 -11.47
C ARG A 135 4.34 -0.54 -10.93
N LEU A 136 4.59 -0.60 -9.62
CA LEU A 136 5.24 -1.75 -8.99
C LEU A 136 4.47 -3.05 -9.22
N VAL A 137 3.14 -3.02 -9.06
CA VAL A 137 2.27 -4.18 -9.33
C VAL A 137 2.41 -4.61 -10.79
N GLY A 138 2.30 -3.68 -11.74
CA GLY A 138 2.44 -3.98 -13.17
C GLY A 138 3.81 -4.56 -13.55
N GLU A 139 4.89 -3.98 -13.04
CA GLU A 139 6.26 -4.46 -13.28
C GLU A 139 6.49 -5.87 -12.71
N ILE A 140 6.06 -6.11 -11.47
CA ILE A 140 6.22 -7.42 -10.81
C ILE A 140 5.37 -8.46 -11.55
N ALA A 141 4.10 -8.15 -11.84
CA ALA A 141 3.21 -9.06 -12.55
C ALA A 141 3.75 -9.40 -13.95
N GLY A 142 4.25 -8.40 -14.68
CA GLY A 142 4.90 -8.60 -15.98
C GLY A 142 6.09 -9.54 -15.90
N ARG A 143 6.99 -9.34 -14.93
CA ARG A 143 8.14 -10.25 -14.70
C ARG A 143 7.70 -11.68 -14.38
N VAL A 144 6.66 -11.85 -13.57
CA VAL A 144 6.12 -13.17 -13.21
C VAL A 144 5.51 -13.85 -14.44
N ARG A 145 4.71 -13.15 -15.25
CA ARG A 145 4.11 -13.71 -16.48
C ARG A 145 5.17 -14.13 -17.51
N MET A 146 6.31 -13.44 -17.56
CA MET A 146 7.45 -13.82 -18.41
C MET A 146 8.26 -15.03 -17.89
N GLY A 147 7.80 -15.72 -16.84
CA GLY A 147 8.49 -16.88 -16.28
C GLY A 147 9.35 -16.59 -15.05
N GLY A 148 9.47 -15.32 -14.65
CA GLY A 148 10.35 -14.90 -13.55
C GLY A 148 9.81 -15.25 -12.17
N ALA A 149 10.71 -15.51 -11.23
CA ALA A 149 10.41 -15.57 -9.80
C ALA A 149 10.89 -14.28 -9.12
N VAL A 150 10.01 -13.59 -8.41
CA VAL A 150 10.28 -12.28 -7.80
C VAL A 150 10.06 -12.38 -6.29
N GLU A 151 11.07 -12.01 -5.49
CA GLU A 151 10.87 -11.77 -4.06
C GLU A 151 10.12 -10.44 -3.88
N VAL A 152 8.81 -10.55 -3.67
CA VAL A 152 7.92 -9.38 -3.62
C VAL A 152 8.00 -8.72 -2.25
N ALA A 153 7.90 -9.53 -1.20
CA ALA A 153 8.07 -9.11 0.18
C ALA A 153 9.12 -9.99 0.85
N GLN A 154 9.67 -9.55 1.98
CA GLN A 154 10.67 -10.34 2.70
C GLN A 154 10.17 -11.76 2.99
N GLY A 155 10.82 -12.75 2.36
CA GLY A 155 10.44 -14.16 2.51
C GLY A 155 9.19 -14.61 1.74
N LEU A 156 8.62 -13.77 0.86
CA LEU A 156 7.54 -14.12 -0.07
C LEU A 156 8.01 -13.97 -1.51
N VAL A 157 8.07 -15.09 -2.22
CA VAL A 157 8.39 -15.17 -3.63
C VAL A 157 7.12 -15.45 -4.43
N VAL A 158 6.90 -14.69 -5.49
CA VAL A 158 5.81 -14.89 -6.46
C VAL A 158 6.42 -15.36 -7.78
N HIS A 159 5.84 -16.37 -8.39
CA HIS A 159 6.34 -17.00 -9.62
C HIS A 159 5.16 -17.52 -10.48
N PRO A 160 5.39 -17.97 -11.73
CA PRO A 160 4.28 -18.31 -12.64
C PRO A 160 3.36 -19.41 -12.12
N GLY A 161 3.89 -20.30 -11.28
CA GLY A 161 3.13 -21.41 -10.71
C GLY A 161 2.36 -21.06 -9.44
N GLY A 162 2.66 -19.93 -8.79
CA GLY A 162 2.02 -19.56 -7.53
C GLY A 162 2.87 -18.68 -6.61
N LEU A 163 2.67 -18.87 -5.30
CA LEU A 163 3.40 -18.16 -4.25
C LEU A 163 4.18 -19.15 -3.38
N ARG A 164 5.37 -18.75 -2.96
CA ARG A 164 6.22 -19.49 -2.04
C ARG A 164 6.62 -18.60 -0.88
N GLY A 165 6.39 -19.07 0.36
CA GLY A 165 6.77 -18.36 1.57
C GLY A 165 7.25 -19.31 2.66
N GLY A 166 8.43 -19.06 3.21
CA GLY A 166 9.07 -19.97 4.17
C GLY A 166 9.17 -21.39 3.62
N ARG A 167 8.50 -22.36 4.26
CA ARG A 167 8.44 -23.77 3.83
C ARG A 167 7.21 -24.11 2.99
N ALA A 168 6.27 -23.18 2.83
CA ALA A 168 5.01 -23.41 2.13
C ALA A 168 5.10 -22.91 0.68
N SER A 169 4.44 -23.64 -0.21
CA SER A 169 4.29 -23.32 -1.63
C SER A 169 2.84 -23.56 -2.02
N VAL A 170 2.22 -22.62 -2.70
CA VAL A 170 0.79 -22.60 -3.01
C VAL A 170 0.63 -22.27 -4.48
N SER A 171 -0.11 -23.11 -5.22
CA SER A 171 -0.40 -22.84 -6.64
C SER A 171 -1.48 -21.78 -6.81
N TRP A 172 -1.50 -21.08 -7.95
CA TRP A 172 -2.53 -20.08 -8.23
C TRP A 172 -3.96 -20.63 -8.17
N ALA A 173 -4.17 -21.88 -8.59
CA ALA A 173 -5.47 -22.55 -8.52
C ALA A 173 -6.01 -22.70 -7.08
N MET A 174 -5.11 -22.70 -6.09
CA MET A 174 -5.47 -22.79 -4.68
C MET A 174 -5.70 -21.42 -4.04
N VAL A 175 -5.38 -20.31 -4.71
CA VAL A 175 -5.48 -18.96 -4.15
C VAL A 175 -6.82 -18.34 -4.53
N SER A 176 -7.57 -17.88 -3.52
CA SER A 176 -8.80 -17.10 -3.72
C SER A 176 -8.49 -15.62 -3.82
N ASP A 177 -7.80 -15.06 -2.83
CA ASP A 177 -7.42 -13.65 -2.79
C ASP A 177 -6.33 -13.44 -1.73
N ALA A 178 -5.93 -12.18 -1.54
CA ALA A 178 -5.13 -11.76 -0.41
C ALA A 178 -5.76 -10.54 0.28
N VAL A 179 -5.71 -10.52 1.62
CA VAL A 179 -6.34 -9.46 2.43
C VAL A 179 -5.41 -8.99 3.53
N VAL A 180 -5.44 -7.69 3.82
CA VAL A 180 -4.77 -7.11 4.98
C VAL A 180 -5.71 -7.23 6.19
N GLU A 181 -5.30 -7.94 7.23
CA GLU A 181 -6.06 -8.11 8.47
C GLU A 181 -5.12 -8.29 9.66
N LYS A 182 -5.38 -7.58 10.76
CA LYS A 182 -4.63 -7.70 12.04
C LYS A 182 -3.10 -7.57 11.86
N GLY A 183 -2.67 -6.56 11.10
CA GLY A 183 -1.25 -6.25 10.89
C GLY A 183 -0.50 -7.26 10.01
N ARG A 184 -1.21 -8.10 9.28
CA ARG A 184 -0.66 -9.09 8.35
C ARG A 184 -1.43 -9.08 7.05
N VAL A 185 -0.78 -9.55 5.99
CA VAL A 185 -1.41 -9.85 4.72
C VAL A 185 -1.54 -11.35 4.60
N TRP A 186 -2.77 -11.82 4.47
CA TRP A 186 -3.14 -13.23 4.45
C TRP A 186 -3.49 -13.64 3.03
N ILE A 187 -2.86 -14.72 2.54
CA ILE A 187 -3.24 -15.37 1.29
C ILE A 187 -4.32 -16.41 1.62
N ARG A 188 -5.55 -16.18 1.14
CA ARG A 188 -6.69 -17.05 1.44
C ARG A 188 -6.88 -18.11 0.37
N PRO A 189 -7.16 -19.37 0.75
CA PRO A 189 -7.36 -20.43 -0.22
C PRO A 189 -8.75 -20.38 -0.85
N VAL A 190 -8.89 -20.98 -2.04
CA VAL A 190 -10.19 -21.28 -2.65
C VAL A 190 -10.97 -22.25 -1.75
N GLY A 191 -12.27 -22.04 -1.58
CA GLY A 191 -13.14 -22.87 -0.73
C GLY A 191 -13.17 -22.48 0.74
N GLY A 192 -12.40 -21.47 1.15
CA GLY A 192 -12.30 -21.02 2.54
C GLY A 192 -11.40 -21.92 3.40
N GLY A 193 -11.14 -21.49 4.64
CA GLY A 193 -10.22 -22.18 5.56
C GLY A 193 -9.07 -21.28 6.03
N PRO A 194 -8.13 -21.84 6.82
CA PRO A 194 -6.99 -21.08 7.33
C PRO A 194 -6.12 -20.59 6.17
N ALA A 195 -5.59 -19.39 6.31
CA ALA A 195 -4.69 -18.79 5.32
C ALA A 195 -3.48 -19.71 5.07
N VAL A 196 -3.14 -19.87 3.80
CA VAL A 196 -2.07 -20.77 3.35
C VAL A 196 -0.69 -20.14 3.47
N LEU A 197 -0.62 -18.81 3.39
CA LEU A 197 0.59 -18.01 3.58
C LEU A 197 0.21 -16.68 4.22
N HIS A 198 1.17 -16.06 4.92
CA HIS A 198 1.00 -14.70 5.39
C HIS A 198 2.32 -13.92 5.43
N VAL A 199 2.21 -12.60 5.32
CA VAL A 199 3.32 -11.67 5.39
C VAL A 199 3.01 -10.58 6.43
N PRO A 200 3.92 -10.24 7.35
CA PRO A 200 3.73 -9.08 8.22
C PRO A 200 3.49 -7.80 7.41
N GLN A 201 2.52 -6.96 7.78
CA GLN A 201 2.20 -5.73 7.04
C GLN A 201 3.40 -4.75 6.99
N GLN A 202 4.27 -4.82 7.99
CA GLN A 202 5.52 -4.04 8.08
C GLN A 202 6.60 -4.49 7.09
N SER A 203 6.44 -5.65 6.44
CA SER A 203 7.38 -6.10 5.41
C SER A 203 7.26 -5.23 4.17
N PRO A 204 8.39 -4.98 3.45
CA PRO A 204 8.36 -4.34 2.13
C PRO A 204 7.33 -4.98 1.21
N ASN A 205 6.59 -4.16 0.49
CA ASN A 205 5.53 -4.52 -0.46
C ASN A 205 4.37 -5.34 0.09
N ALA A 206 4.27 -5.57 1.40
CA ALA A 206 3.14 -6.32 1.95
C ALA A 206 1.79 -5.72 1.52
N VAL A 207 1.71 -4.39 1.54
CA VAL A 207 0.50 -3.62 1.17
C VAL A 207 0.08 -3.76 -0.30
N ILE A 208 0.99 -4.09 -1.22
CA ILE A 208 0.66 -4.29 -2.65
C ILE A 208 0.33 -5.74 -3.00
N VAL A 209 0.58 -6.70 -2.10
CA VAL A 209 0.32 -8.13 -2.34
C VAL A 209 -1.14 -8.40 -2.73
N PRO A 210 -2.18 -7.79 -2.12
CA PRO A 210 -3.56 -7.96 -2.56
C PRO A 210 -3.79 -7.60 -4.03
N ALA A 211 -3.30 -6.43 -4.46
CA ALA A 211 -3.43 -5.99 -5.85
C ALA A 211 -2.65 -6.89 -6.82
N LEU A 212 -1.44 -7.32 -6.42
CA LEU A 212 -0.64 -8.24 -7.21
C LEU A 212 -1.30 -9.62 -7.38
N VAL A 213 -1.91 -10.15 -6.32
CA VAL A 213 -2.64 -11.43 -6.37
C VAL A 213 -3.87 -11.32 -7.27
N ALA A 214 -4.61 -10.21 -7.22
CA ALA A 214 -5.74 -9.98 -8.13
C ALA A 214 -5.28 -9.93 -9.59
N GLU A 215 -4.28 -9.09 -9.88
CA GLU A 215 -3.70 -8.91 -11.22
C GLU A 215 -3.20 -10.23 -11.83
N LEU A 216 -2.51 -11.07 -11.06
CA LEU A 216 -1.97 -12.35 -11.54
C LEU A 216 -3.03 -13.45 -11.69
N ARG A 217 -4.19 -13.32 -11.04
CA ARG A 217 -5.30 -14.28 -11.19
C ARG A 217 -6.23 -13.92 -12.33
N ASP A 218 -6.50 -12.63 -12.54
CA ASP A 218 -7.47 -12.17 -13.55
C ASP A 218 -6.86 -12.17 -14.97
N GLY A 219 -5.53 -12.18 -15.08
CA GLY A 219 -4.81 -12.25 -16.36
C GLY A 219 -4.37 -13.65 -16.80
N GLY A 220 -4.96 -14.71 -16.24
CA GLY A 220 -4.69 -16.13 -16.54
C GLY A 220 -5.70 -16.77 -17.46
#